data_AF-A0A440UW54-F1
#
_entry.id   AF-A0A440UW54-F1
#
_cell.length_a   1.000
_cell.length_b   1.000
_cell.length_c   1.000
_cell.angle_alpha   90.00
_cell.angle_beta   90.00
_cell.angle_gamma   90.00
#
_symmetry.space_group_name_H-M   'P 1'
#
loop_
_entity.id
_entity.type
_entity.pdbx_description
1 polymer ?
#
loop_
_entity_poly.entity_id
_entity_poly.type
_entity_poly.pdbx_seq_one_letter_code
_entity_poly.pdbx_strand_id
1 'polypeptide(L)'
;MQETSLYAPVKRFLESLDFTVKGEVGGCDIVGLREGEPPVVVICELKLQFNLELVLQGVDRAAACDEVWLAARMSARGKGREHDRRFRALCRRLGFGLLAVDGKGKVELLL
;
A
#
# COMPACT_ATOMS: atom_id res chain seq x y z
N MET A 1 6.66 -10.75 13.19
CA MET A 1 6.44 -10.41 11.77
C MET A 1 7.20 -9.12 11.51
N GLN A 2 8.13 -9.14 10.57
CA GLN A 2 8.95 -7.97 10.21
C GLN A 2 8.27 -7.19 9.09
N GLU A 3 8.56 -5.90 8.95
CA GLU A 3 7.99 -5.06 7.87
C GLU A 3 8.24 -5.66 6.49
N THR A 4 9.46 -6.18 6.27
CA THR A 4 9.87 -6.89 5.04
C THR A 4 9.00 -8.10 4.69
N SER A 5 8.29 -8.69 5.66
CA SER A 5 7.38 -9.81 5.37
C SER A 5 6.08 -9.38 4.70
N LEU A 6 5.75 -8.09 4.68
CA LEU A 6 4.61 -7.54 3.94
C LEU A 6 4.91 -7.42 2.44
N TYR A 7 6.19 -7.32 2.06
CA TYR A 7 6.62 -7.12 0.67
C TYR A 7 6.11 -8.23 -0.26
N ALA A 8 6.39 -9.49 0.06
CA ALA A 8 6.05 -10.59 -0.84
C ALA A 8 4.53 -10.75 -1.09
N PRO A 9 3.64 -10.66 -0.08
CA PRO A 9 2.20 -10.58 -0.28
C PRO A 9 1.75 -9.43 -1.20
N VAL A 10 2.21 -8.21 -0.93
CA VAL A 10 1.78 -7.01 -1.69
C VAL A 10 2.33 -7.06 -3.11
N LYS A 11 3.58 -7.49 -3.31
CA LYS A 11 4.16 -7.71 -4.63
C LYS A 11 3.31 -8.67 -5.46
N ARG A 12 2.99 -9.84 -4.91
CA ARG A 12 2.15 -10.84 -5.61
C ARG A 12 0.76 -10.30 -5.94
N PHE A 13 0.18 -9.52 -5.03
CA PHE A 13 -1.10 -8.87 -5.28
C PHE A 13 -1.03 -7.90 -6.45
N LEU A 14 -0.04 -7.00 -6.49
CA LEU A 14 0.14 -6.06 -7.59
C LEU A 14 0.49 -6.77 -8.91
N GLU A 15 1.31 -7.81 -8.87
CA GLU A 15 1.60 -8.65 -10.05
C GLU A 15 0.34 -9.35 -10.59
N SER A 16 -0.61 -9.71 -9.72
CA SER A 16 -1.91 -10.26 -10.14
C SER A 16 -2.83 -9.23 -10.81
N LEU A 17 -2.48 -7.94 -10.74
CA LEU A 17 -3.15 -6.83 -11.42
C LEU A 17 -2.36 -6.36 -12.66
N ASP A 18 -1.48 -7.24 -13.18
CA ASP A 18 -0.65 -7.03 -14.37
C ASP A 18 0.42 -5.94 -14.24
N PHE A 19 0.83 -5.62 -13.02
CA PHE A 19 1.99 -4.75 -12.79
C PHE A 19 3.30 -5.54 -12.80
N THR A 20 4.33 -4.98 -13.42
CA THR A 20 5.73 -5.35 -13.15
C THR A 20 6.17 -4.66 -11.87
N VAL A 21 6.56 -5.43 -10.86
CA VAL A 21 6.79 -4.90 -9.49
C VAL A 21 8.25 -5.02 -9.06
N LYS A 22 8.81 -3.92 -8.55
CA LYS A 22 10.14 -3.84 -7.93
C LYS A 22 10.05 -3.25 -6.52
N GLY A 23 11.02 -3.59 -5.68
CA GLY A 23 11.15 -3.04 -4.33
C GLY A 23 12.33 -2.08 -4.20
N GLU A 24 12.31 -1.26 -3.15
CA GLU A 24 13.42 -0.36 -2.75
C GLU A 24 13.85 0.61 -3.87
N VAL A 25 12.90 1.10 -4.66
CA VAL A 25 13.17 2.01 -5.78
C VAL A 25 13.09 3.46 -5.28
N GLY A 26 14.22 4.17 -5.28
CA GLY A 26 14.24 5.59 -4.88
C GLY A 26 13.75 5.83 -3.45
N GLY A 27 13.90 4.85 -2.57
CA GLY A 27 13.40 4.90 -1.19
C GLY A 27 11.91 4.56 -1.03
N CYS A 28 11.21 4.16 -2.08
CA CYS A 28 9.87 3.58 -1.99
C CYS A 28 9.96 2.09 -1.68
N ASP A 29 9.08 1.58 -0.83
CA ASP A 29 9.09 0.15 -0.51
C ASP A 29 8.74 -0.71 -1.74
N ILE A 30 7.71 -0.34 -2.50
CA ILE A 30 7.25 -1.04 -3.70
C ILE A 30 6.88 -0.05 -4.80
N VAL A 31 7.30 -0.35 -6.04
CA VAL A 31 6.87 0.33 -7.26
C VAL A 31 6.35 -0.69 -8.26
N GLY A 32 5.11 -0.49 -8.71
CA GLY A 32 4.48 -1.25 -9.78
C GLY A 32 4.37 -0.42 -11.05
N LEU A 33 4.75 -0.99 -12.19
CA LEU A 33 4.56 -0.38 -13.52
C LEU A 33 3.67 -1.29 -14.35
N ARG A 34 2.56 -0.75 -14.85
CA ARG A 34 1.74 -1.41 -15.88
C ARG A 34 1.95 -0.70 -17.20
N GLU A 35 2.46 -1.45 -18.16
CA GLU A 35 2.76 -0.97 -19.51
C GLU A 35 1.48 -0.51 -20.23
N GLY A 36 1.61 0.49 -21.11
CA GLY A 36 0.49 1.11 -21.83
C GLY A 36 0.88 2.49 -22.39
N GLU A 37 -0.09 3.20 -22.99
CA GLU A 37 0.10 4.57 -23.49
C GLU A 37 -1.04 5.48 -22.96
N PRO A 38 -0.81 6.27 -21.89
CA PRO A 38 0.40 6.32 -21.05
C PRO A 38 0.53 5.09 -20.12
N PRO A 39 1.74 4.77 -19.64
CA PRO A 39 1.93 3.75 -18.62
C PRO A 39 1.31 4.20 -17.28
N VAL A 40 0.96 3.24 -16.43
CA VAL A 40 0.44 3.50 -15.06
C VAL A 40 1.49 3.10 -14.03
N VAL A 41 1.82 4.04 -13.15
CA VAL A 41 2.76 3.85 -12.04
C VAL A 41 2.00 3.83 -10.72
N VAL A 42 2.23 2.78 -9.94
CA VAL A 42 1.73 2.66 -8.56
C VAL A 42 2.93 2.65 -7.61
N ILE A 43 2.87 3.45 -6.56
CA ILE A 43 3.81 3.36 -5.44
C ILE A 43 3.07 2.84 -4.22
N CYS A 44 3.64 1.82 -3.56
CA CYS A 44 3.09 1.27 -2.33
C CYS A 44 4.11 1.31 -1.19
N GLU A 45 3.71 1.94 -0.09
CA GLU A 45 4.49 2.03 1.15
C GLU A 45 3.96 1.03 2.20
N LEU A 46 4.86 0.47 3.00
CA LEU A 46 4.57 -0.61 3.94
C LEU A 46 4.81 -0.17 5.39
N LYS A 47 3.86 -0.46 6.28
CA LYS A 47 4.13 -0.48 7.73
C LYS A 47 3.47 -1.66 8.41
N LEU A 48 4.03 -2.12 9.53
CA LEU A 48 3.35 -3.14 10.36
C LEU A 48 1.97 -2.70 10.86
N GLN A 49 1.74 -1.40 10.99
CA GLN A 49 0.47 -0.81 11.40
C GLN A 49 0.20 0.44 10.58
N PHE A 50 -1.06 0.64 10.19
CA PHE A 50 -1.52 1.93 9.70
C PHE A 50 -1.27 3.00 10.76
N ASN A 51 -0.47 4.00 10.42
CA ASN A 51 -0.10 5.11 11.30
C ASN A 51 -0.01 6.43 10.50
N LEU A 52 0.35 7.54 11.16
CA LEU A 52 0.43 8.84 10.46
C LEU A 52 1.66 8.89 9.54
N GLU A 53 2.77 8.28 9.96
CA GLU A 53 4.00 8.21 9.17
C GLU A 53 3.77 7.58 7.80
N LEU A 54 3.07 6.45 7.74
CA LEU A 54 2.73 5.78 6.47
C LEU A 54 1.94 6.70 5.54
N VAL A 55 1.05 7.53 6.09
CA VAL A 55 0.30 8.51 5.30
C VAL A 55 1.21 9.61 4.78
N LEU A 56 2.13 10.12 5.60
CA LEU A 56 3.07 11.17 5.19
C LEU A 56 4.03 10.66 4.11
N GLN A 57 4.53 9.42 4.24
CA GLN A 57 5.29 8.76 3.16
C GLN A 57 4.46 8.72 1.88
N GLY A 58 3.19 8.30 1.94
CA GLY A 58 2.30 8.33 0.78
C GLY A 58 2.13 9.71 0.14
N VAL A 59 2.03 10.77 0.95
CA VAL A 59 1.97 12.16 0.47
C VAL A 59 3.24 12.53 -0.29
N ASP A 60 4.40 12.14 0.22
CA ASP A 60 5.69 12.40 -0.44
C ASP A 60 5.81 11.67 -1.79
N ARG A 61 5.09 10.55 -1.98
CA ARG A 61 5.09 9.76 -3.23
C ARG A 61 4.06 10.23 -4.26
N ALA A 62 3.01 10.92 -3.83
CA ALA A 62 1.85 11.24 -4.68
C ALA A 62 2.19 12.04 -5.94
N ALA A 63 3.27 12.84 -5.93
CA ALA A 63 3.68 13.62 -7.11
C ALA A 63 4.41 12.78 -8.18
N ALA A 64 4.83 11.55 -7.86
CA ALA A 64 5.69 10.72 -8.71
C ALA A 64 4.98 9.50 -9.32
N CYS A 65 3.68 9.32 -9.06
CA CYS A 65 2.91 8.16 -9.50
C CYS A 65 1.43 8.50 -9.75
N ASP A 66 0.71 7.60 -10.42
CA ASP A 66 -0.73 7.74 -10.67
C ASP A 66 -1.56 7.34 -9.46
N GLU A 67 -1.11 6.33 -8.71
CA GLU A 67 -1.79 5.88 -7.50
C GLU A 67 -0.80 5.59 -6.36
N VAL A 68 -1.18 6.02 -5.16
CA VAL A 68 -0.49 5.69 -3.91
C VAL A 68 -1.30 4.68 -3.13
N TRP A 69 -0.66 3.59 -2.73
CA TRP A 69 -1.27 2.51 -1.97
C TRP A 69 -0.55 2.34 -0.64
N LEU A 70 -1.28 2.31 0.47
CA LEU A 70 -0.71 2.10 1.79
C LEU A 70 -1.03 0.68 2.25
N ALA A 71 -0.02 -0.11 2.57
CA ALA A 71 -0.21 -1.48 3.02
C ALA A 71 0.24 -1.68 4.47
N ALA A 72 -0.59 -2.37 5.24
CA ALA A 72 -0.22 -2.76 6.59
C ALA A 72 -0.79 -4.10 7.01
N ARG A 73 -0.27 -4.66 8.12
CA ARG A 73 -0.82 -5.89 8.68
C ARG A 73 -2.24 -5.65 9.18
N MET A 74 -3.15 -6.56 8.83
CA MET A 74 -4.50 -6.59 9.38
C MET A 74 -4.46 -6.79 10.90
N SER A 75 -5.23 -6.02 11.66
CA SER A 75 -5.38 -6.25 13.10
C SER A 75 -6.10 -7.57 13.35
N ALA A 76 -5.44 -8.49 14.05
CA ALA A 76 -6.06 -9.73 14.50
C ALA A 76 -7.28 -9.52 15.42
N ARG A 77 -7.44 -8.31 15.99
CA ARG A 77 -8.52 -7.97 16.92
C ARG A 77 -9.57 -7.00 16.35
N GLY A 78 -9.49 -6.64 15.06
CA GLY A 78 -10.44 -5.73 14.41
C GLY A 78 -10.49 -4.31 14.99
N LYS A 79 -9.44 -3.89 15.71
CA LYS A 79 -9.34 -2.56 16.34
C LYS A 79 -8.21 -1.68 15.76
N GLY A 80 -7.65 -2.06 14.61
CA GLY A 80 -6.60 -1.27 13.97
C GLY A 80 -7.16 -0.06 13.20
N ARG A 81 -6.28 0.85 12.75
CA ARG A 81 -6.71 2.06 12.03
C ARG A 81 -7.38 1.75 10.69
N GLU A 82 -7.18 0.56 10.15
CA GLU A 82 -7.96 0.04 9.04
C GLU A 82 -9.46 0.03 9.30
N HIS A 83 -9.95 0.13 10.55
CA HIS A 83 -11.37 0.29 10.84
C HIS A 83 -11.73 1.69 11.39
N ASP A 84 -10.75 2.58 11.62
CA ASP A 84 -11.02 3.96 12.05
C ASP A 84 -11.59 4.77 10.88
N ARG A 85 -12.85 5.20 11.03
CA ARG A 85 -13.57 6.00 10.02
C ARG A 85 -12.82 7.29 9.66
N ARG A 86 -12.13 7.92 10.60
CA ARG A 86 -11.36 9.16 10.37
C ARG A 86 -10.12 8.88 9.53
N PHE A 87 -9.42 7.79 9.84
CA PHE A 87 -8.25 7.36 9.08
C PHE A 87 -8.62 7.04 7.62
N ARG A 88 -9.68 6.24 7.43
CA ARG A 88 -10.22 5.96 6.09
C ARG A 88 -10.72 7.23 5.37
N ALA A 89 -11.35 8.15 6.08
CA ALA A 89 -11.81 9.42 5.49
C ALA A 89 -10.63 10.29 5.02
N LEU A 90 -9.53 10.33 5.80
CA LEU A 90 -8.30 11.01 5.40
C LEU A 90 -7.72 10.39 4.12
N CYS A 91 -7.52 9.07 4.10
CA CYS A 91 -6.95 8.37 2.93
C CYS A 91 -7.81 8.59 1.68
N ARG A 92 -9.14 8.54 1.79
CA ARG A 92 -10.04 8.86 0.67
C ARG A 92 -9.89 10.29 0.16
N ARG A 93 -9.72 11.27 1.04
CA ARG A 93 -9.52 12.68 0.63
C ARG A 93 -8.17 12.90 -0.05
N LEU A 94 -7.17 12.09 0.30
CA LEU A 94 -5.85 12.11 -0.31
C LEU A 94 -5.76 11.27 -1.60
N GLY A 95 -6.79 10.46 -1.90
CA GLY A 95 -6.78 9.55 -3.05
C GLY A 95 -5.94 8.29 -2.85
N PHE A 96 -5.70 7.87 -1.60
CA PHE A 96 -4.86 6.71 -1.29
C PHE A 96 -5.67 5.42 -1.17
N GLY A 97 -5.21 4.37 -1.87
CA GLY A 97 -5.70 3.00 -1.69
C GLY A 97 -5.17 2.40 -0.38
N LEU A 98 -5.95 1.51 0.24
CA LEU A 98 -5.55 0.84 1.49
C LEU A 98 -5.55 -0.69 1.34
N LEU A 99 -4.43 -1.32 1.67
CA LEU A 99 -4.27 -2.77 1.68
C LEU A 99 -4.02 -3.32 3.08
N ALA A 100 -4.81 -4.30 3.48
CA ALA A 100 -4.55 -5.09 4.67
C ALA A 100 -3.95 -6.45 4.32
N VAL A 101 -2.85 -6.82 4.98
CA VAL A 101 -2.22 -8.13 4.85
C VAL A 101 -2.53 -8.98 6.08
N ASP A 102 -3.23 -10.11 5.89
CA ASP A 102 -3.57 -11.00 7.00
C ASP A 102 -2.38 -11.86 7.46
N GLY A 103 -2.59 -12.65 8.53
CA GLY A 103 -1.55 -13.53 9.09
C GLY A 103 -1.11 -14.67 8.17
N LYS A 104 -1.84 -14.94 7.09
CA LYS A 104 -1.53 -15.93 6.05
C LYS A 104 -0.93 -15.29 4.79
N GLY A 105 -0.76 -13.97 4.78
CA GLY A 105 -0.25 -13.23 3.63
C GLY A 105 -1.29 -12.98 2.53
N LYS A 106 -2.58 -13.10 2.83
CA LYS A 106 -3.65 -12.66 1.93
C LYS A 106 -3.77 -11.14 2.00
N VAL A 107 -3.87 -10.50 0.84
CA VAL A 107 -4.12 -9.06 0.72
C VAL A 107 -5.62 -8.81 0.56
N GLU A 108 -6.14 -7.86 1.33
CA GLU A 108 -7.51 -7.36 1.26
C GLU A 108 -7.49 -5.87 0.92
N LEU A 109 -8.23 -5.49 -0.12
CA LEU A 109 -8.45 -4.10 -0.51
C LEU A 109 -9.53 -3.49 0.40
N LEU A 110 -9.18 -2.42 1.10
CA LEU A 110 -10.04 -1.78 2.10
C LEU A 110 -10.66 -0.46 1.62
N LEU A 111 -9.98 0.23 0.72
CA LEU A 111 -10.33 1.48 0.06
C LEU A 111 -9.77 1.47 -1.35
#